data_AF-A0AAU4RFK2-F1
#
_entry.id   AF-A0AAU4RFK2-F1
#
_cell.length_a   1.000
_cell.length_b   1.000
_cell.length_c   1.000
_cell.angle_alpha   90.00
_cell.angle_beta   90.00
_cell.angle_gamma   90.00
#
_symmetry.space_group_name_H-M   'P 1'
#
loop_
_entity.id
_entity.type
_entity.pdbx_description
1 polymer ?
#
loop_
_entity_poly.entity_id
_entity_poly.type
_entity_poly.pdbx_seq_one_letter_code
_entity_poly.pdbx_strand_id
1 'polypeptide(L)'
;MYSIIVVPPPTTEDEENRAQRRLAPGERLGFGRSARESDLRIAHDGVSRRAGEIRAQGAFWTLSNLSARRTRYFAVLAALCEPRLRGAPHAPPPTVDHVVERLRPTWPAASRTSVQWNIDYPAVKLRLKPGPETAEPGPRLNGKKEFPVSLALRFDLVREDDLVVLATPSGRVSR
;
A
#
# COMPACT_ATOMS: atom_id res chain seq x y z
N MET A 1 -4.09 -29.12 -16.40
CA MET A 1 -3.03 -28.20 -16.85
C MET A 1 -2.75 -27.24 -15.70
N TYR A 2 -1.52 -27.18 -15.20
CA TYR A 2 -1.16 -26.33 -14.05
C TYR A 2 -0.63 -25.00 -14.57
N SER A 3 -0.94 -23.91 -13.89
CA SER A 3 -0.38 -22.61 -14.20
C SER A 3 0.66 -22.23 -13.11
N ILE A 4 1.82 -21.73 -13.54
CA ILE A 4 2.98 -21.45 -12.68
C ILE A 4 3.06 -19.93 -12.40
N ILE A 5 3.17 -19.55 -11.13
CA ILE A 5 3.54 -18.17 -10.76
C ILE A 5 5.07 -18.06 -10.75
N VAL A 6 5.62 -17.21 -11.61
CA VAL A 6 7.04 -16.82 -11.56
C VAL A 6 7.13 -15.46 -10.88
N VAL A 7 7.75 -15.42 -9.69
CA VAL A 7 8.13 -14.17 -9.03
C VAL A 7 9.40 -13.66 -9.73
N PRO A 8 9.42 -12.44 -10.31
CA PRO A 8 10.64 -11.87 -10.87
C PRO A 8 11.67 -11.67 -9.75
N PRO A 9 12.95 -12.02 -9.97
CA PRO A 9 13.96 -11.89 -8.93
C PRO A 9 14.20 -10.40 -8.58
N PRO A 10 14.47 -10.06 -7.30
CA PRO A 10 15.27 -8.89 -7.02
C PRO A 10 16.68 -9.14 -7.56
N THR A 11 17.35 -8.08 -8.02
CA THR A 11 18.74 -8.03 -8.47
C THR A 11 19.67 -9.15 -7.96
N THR A 12 20.14 -9.99 -8.90
CA THR A 12 21.37 -10.84 -8.93
C THR A 12 21.86 -11.63 -7.71
N GLU A 13 21.18 -11.63 -6.58
CA GLU A 13 21.52 -12.47 -5.43
C GLU A 13 20.26 -13.26 -5.06
N ASP A 14 20.28 -14.59 -5.27
CA ASP A 14 19.29 -15.63 -4.90
C ASP A 14 18.67 -16.40 -6.10
N GLU A 15 19.50 -17.06 -6.91
CA GLU A 15 19.01 -18.07 -7.87
C GLU A 15 18.52 -19.37 -7.19
N GLU A 16 18.99 -19.67 -5.98
CA GLU A 16 18.78 -20.97 -5.31
C GLU A 16 17.39 -21.14 -4.68
N ASN A 17 16.57 -20.09 -4.57
CA ASN A 17 15.27 -20.15 -3.87
C ASN A 17 14.08 -19.67 -4.71
N ARG A 18 14.03 -20.04 -6.00
CA ARG A 18 12.89 -19.79 -6.89
C ARG A 18 11.71 -20.71 -6.54
N ALA A 19 11.03 -20.43 -5.42
CA ALA A 19 9.85 -21.19 -5.00
C ALA A 19 8.65 -20.90 -5.91
N GLN A 20 8.49 -21.70 -6.97
CA GLN A 20 7.31 -21.68 -7.82
C GLN A 20 6.12 -22.34 -7.11
N ARG A 21 4.94 -21.72 -7.21
CA ARG A 21 3.67 -22.28 -6.71
C ARG A 21 2.77 -22.61 -7.90
N ARG A 22 2.23 -23.82 -7.90
CA ARG A 22 1.30 -24.32 -8.93
C ARG A 22 -0.12 -24.23 -8.39
N LEU A 23 -1.03 -23.69 -9.19
CA LEU A 23 -2.45 -23.64 -8.91
C LEU A 23 -3.24 -24.25 -10.06
N ALA A 24 -4.13 -25.18 -9.76
CA ALA A 24 -5.11 -25.73 -10.68
C ALA A 24 -6.37 -24.83 -10.73
N PRO A 25 -7.17 -24.88 -11.82
CA PRO A 25 -8.44 -24.16 -11.88
C PRO A 25 -9.35 -24.46 -10.67
N GLY A 26 -9.82 -23.41 -10.01
CA GLY A 26 -10.61 -23.50 -8.77
C GLY A 26 -9.79 -23.37 -7.49
N GLU A 27 -8.47 -23.55 -7.55
CA GLU A 27 -7.60 -23.43 -6.40
C GLU A 27 -7.32 -21.97 -6.01
N ARG A 28 -7.01 -21.80 -4.72
CA ARG A 28 -6.80 -20.51 -4.07
C ARG A 28 -5.50 -20.58 -3.27
N LEU A 29 -4.69 -19.53 -3.36
CA LEU A 29 -3.48 -19.35 -2.58
C LEU A 29 -3.61 -18.05 -1.78
N GLY A 30 -3.75 -18.17 -0.46
CA GLY A 30 -3.65 -17.01 0.43
C GLY A 30 -2.20 -16.50 0.46
N PHE A 31 -2.03 -15.21 0.71
CA PHE A 31 -0.71 -14.65 0.98
C PHE A 31 -0.75 -13.60 2.08
N GLY A 32 0.34 -13.48 2.82
CA GLY A 32 0.47 -12.52 3.91
C GLY A 32 1.65 -12.80 4.83
N ARG A 33 1.79 -11.98 5.87
CA ARG A 33 2.86 -12.12 6.87
C ARG A 33 2.70 -13.36 7.76
N SER A 34 1.45 -13.76 8.01
CA SER A 34 1.11 -14.96 8.79
C SER A 34 0.40 -15.95 7.88
N ALA A 35 1.19 -16.58 7.02
CA ALA A 35 0.74 -17.64 6.12
C ALA A 35 0.44 -18.92 6.91
N ARG A 36 -0.65 -19.62 6.58
CA ARG A 36 -0.81 -21.04 6.91
C ARG A 36 0.16 -21.88 6.07
N GLU A 37 0.28 -23.17 6.37
CA GLU A 37 1.20 -24.09 5.67
C GLU A 37 1.02 -24.08 4.15
N SER A 38 -0.22 -23.86 3.67
CA SER A 38 -0.56 -23.80 2.23
C SER A 38 -0.51 -22.38 1.62
N ASP A 39 -0.22 -21.34 2.39
CA ASP A 39 -0.22 -19.94 1.94
C ASP A 39 1.19 -19.46 1.56
N LEU A 40 1.27 -18.43 0.72
CA LEU A 40 2.52 -17.75 0.41
C LEU A 40 2.89 -16.77 1.54
N ARG A 41 3.96 -17.10 2.28
CA ARG A 41 4.50 -16.22 3.31
C ARG A 41 5.30 -15.08 2.69
N ILE A 42 4.94 -13.85 3.05
CA ILE A 42 5.72 -12.65 2.74
C ILE A 42 6.17 -12.05 4.08
N ALA A 43 7.40 -12.36 4.49
CA ALA A 43 7.94 -12.00 5.80
C ALA A 43 8.38 -10.53 5.85
N HIS A 44 7.41 -9.61 5.82
CA HIS A 44 7.66 -8.18 5.89
C HIS A 44 6.60 -7.48 6.76
N ASP A 45 7.01 -6.57 7.65
CA ASP A 45 6.10 -5.95 8.62
C ASP A 45 5.06 -5.00 8.01
N GLY A 46 5.36 -4.45 6.84
CA GLY A 46 4.40 -3.72 6.02
C GLY A 46 3.35 -4.61 5.35
N VAL A 47 3.41 -5.93 5.51
CA VAL A 47 2.45 -6.87 4.92
C VAL A 47 1.45 -7.33 5.98
N SER A 48 0.16 -7.24 5.67
CA SER A 48 -0.91 -7.74 6.54
C SER A 48 -0.75 -9.24 6.82
N ARG A 49 -1.15 -9.67 8.02
CA ARG A 49 -1.14 -11.10 8.40
C ARG A 49 -1.84 -11.96 7.35
N ARG A 50 -2.99 -11.50 6.85
CA ARG A 50 -3.67 -11.99 5.65
C ARG A 50 -3.77 -10.82 4.67
N ALA A 51 -2.86 -10.75 3.71
CA ALA A 51 -2.74 -9.62 2.80
C ALA A 51 -3.66 -9.74 1.59
N GLY A 52 -3.86 -10.95 1.11
CA GLY A 52 -4.70 -11.19 -0.04
C GLY A 52 -4.81 -12.66 -0.41
N GLU A 53 -5.36 -12.88 -1.59
CA GLU A 53 -5.51 -14.21 -2.16
C GLU A 53 -5.37 -14.16 -3.68
N ILE A 54 -4.70 -15.17 -4.22
CA ILE A 54 -4.60 -15.48 -5.64
C ILE A 54 -5.57 -16.63 -5.91
N ARG A 55 -6.41 -16.51 -6.94
CA ARG A 55 -7.24 -17.63 -7.41
C ARG A 55 -7.01 -17.90 -8.88
N ALA A 56 -6.91 -19.18 -9.24
CA ALA A 56 -6.96 -19.62 -10.62
C ALA A 56 -8.42 -19.86 -11.04
N GLN A 57 -8.89 -19.12 -12.04
CA GLN A 57 -10.22 -19.27 -12.63
C GLN A 57 -10.11 -19.75 -14.07
N GLY A 58 -10.00 -21.07 -14.26
CA GLY A 58 -9.93 -21.67 -15.59
C GLY A 58 -8.76 -21.12 -16.40
N ALA A 59 -9.05 -20.17 -17.30
CA ALA A 59 -8.10 -19.52 -18.19
C ALA A 59 -7.42 -18.26 -17.64
N PHE A 60 -7.86 -17.72 -16.50
CA PHE A 60 -7.31 -16.48 -15.94
C PHE A 60 -7.10 -16.59 -14.44
N TRP A 61 -6.46 -15.58 -13.87
CA TRP A 61 -6.17 -15.52 -12.45
C TRP A 61 -6.74 -14.23 -11.87
N THR A 62 -7.18 -14.29 -10.62
CA THR A 62 -7.64 -13.12 -9.88
C THR A 62 -6.76 -12.90 -8.66
N LEU A 63 -6.40 -11.64 -8.41
CA LEU A 63 -5.62 -11.21 -7.26
C LEU A 63 -6.52 -10.31 -6.40
N SER A 64 -6.74 -10.71 -5.15
CA SER A 64 -7.46 -9.90 -4.18
C SER A 64 -6.48 -9.22 -3.23
N ASN A 65 -6.79 -7.97 -2.88
CA ASN A 65 -6.17 -7.27 -1.78
C ASN A 65 -7.17 -7.24 -0.62
N LEU A 66 -6.93 -8.06 0.41
CA LEU A 66 -7.77 -8.13 1.61
C LEU A 66 -7.30 -7.14 2.68
N SER A 67 -6.23 -6.39 2.41
CA SER A 67 -5.61 -5.44 3.31
C SER A 67 -6.09 -4.02 3.04
N ALA A 68 -7.38 -3.76 3.26
CA ALA A 68 -7.98 -2.45 2.97
C ALA A 68 -7.36 -1.28 3.79
N ARG A 69 -6.84 -1.55 5.00
CA ARG A 69 -6.41 -0.53 5.98
C ARG A 69 -4.90 -0.51 6.28
N ARG A 70 -4.10 -1.28 5.53
CA ARG A 70 -2.65 -1.48 5.80
C ARG A 70 -1.77 -1.32 4.56
N THR A 71 -2.28 -0.67 3.52
CA THR A 71 -1.44 -0.28 2.39
C THR A 71 -0.69 1.01 2.72
N ARG A 72 0.57 1.13 2.29
CA ARG A 72 1.40 2.32 2.55
C ARG A 72 0.75 3.61 2.05
N TYR A 73 0.05 3.57 0.90
CA TYR A 73 -0.67 4.71 0.37
C TYR A 73 -1.83 5.15 1.29
N PHE A 74 -2.51 4.21 1.95
CA PHE A 74 -3.59 4.54 2.87
C PHE A 74 -3.05 5.22 4.14
N ALA A 75 -1.93 4.73 4.69
CA ALA A 75 -1.27 5.40 5.81
C ALA A 75 -0.78 6.81 5.43
N VAL A 76 -0.26 6.99 4.22
CA VAL A 76 0.12 8.32 3.70
C VAL A 76 -1.10 9.23 3.55
N LEU A 77 -2.21 8.75 2.99
CA LEU A 77 -3.46 9.52 2.91
C LEU A 77 -4.00 9.87 4.29
N ALA A 78 -3.97 8.94 5.25
CA ALA A 78 -4.37 9.18 6.63
C ALA A 78 -3.52 10.28 7.29
N ALA A 79 -2.19 10.23 7.13
CA ALA A 79 -1.29 11.27 7.64
C ALA A 79 -1.55 12.65 7.00
N LEU A 80 -1.87 12.69 5.70
CA LEU A 80 -2.22 13.93 5.01
C LEU A 80 -3.57 14.50 5.48
N CYS A 81 -4.54 13.64 5.82
CA CYS A 81 -5.88 14.03 6.27
C CYS A 81 -5.95 14.32 7.77
N GLU A 82 -5.00 13.81 8.57
CA GLU A 82 -4.99 13.88 10.04
C GLU A 82 -5.29 15.28 10.60
N PRO A 83 -4.66 16.38 10.13
CA PRO A 83 -4.95 17.72 10.66
C PRO A 83 -6.41 18.15 10.45
N ARG A 84 -7.00 17.82 9.30
CA ARG A 84 -8.39 18.19 8.96
C ARG A 84 -9.41 17.35 9.73
N LEU A 85 -9.08 16.09 9.99
CA LEU A 85 -9.92 15.17 10.77
C LEU A 85 -9.90 15.50 12.28
N ARG A 86 -8.78 15.99 12.82
CA ARG A 86 -8.64 16.33 14.26
C ARG A 86 -9.06 17.76 14.64
N GLY A 87 -9.95 18.37 13.87
CA GLY A 87 -10.57 19.65 14.25
C GLY A 87 -9.98 20.91 13.62
N ALA A 88 -9.15 20.80 12.58
CA ALA A 88 -8.74 21.94 11.75
C ALA A 88 -9.18 21.76 10.28
N PRO A 89 -10.48 21.93 9.95
CA PRO A 89 -11.05 21.55 8.65
C PRO A 89 -10.40 22.20 7.42
N HIS A 90 -9.77 23.37 7.60
CA HIS A 90 -9.09 24.14 6.56
C HIS A 90 -7.57 24.19 6.71
N ALA A 91 -6.99 23.32 7.54
CA ALA A 91 -5.54 23.24 7.67
C ALA A 91 -4.89 22.98 6.30
N PRO A 92 -3.77 23.65 5.98
CA PRO A 92 -3.00 23.30 4.79
C PRO A 92 -2.50 21.85 4.92
N PRO A 93 -2.41 21.09 3.82
CA PRO A 93 -1.91 19.73 3.84
C PRO A 93 -0.47 19.72 4.34
N PRO A 94 -0.10 18.73 5.17
CA PRO A 94 1.25 18.64 5.66
C PRO A 94 2.25 18.44 4.52
N THR A 95 3.48 18.91 4.72
CA THR A 95 4.57 18.70 3.77
C THR A 95 4.96 17.22 3.71
N VAL A 96 5.68 16.81 2.66
CA VAL A 96 6.14 15.42 2.55
C VAL A 96 7.08 15.06 3.70
N ASP A 97 7.92 16.00 4.14
CA ASP A 97 8.81 15.77 5.30
C ASP A 97 8.02 15.54 6.57
N HIS A 98 6.99 16.35 6.82
CA HIS A 98 6.12 16.15 7.97
C HIS A 98 5.39 14.80 7.93
N VAL A 99 4.94 14.38 6.75
CA VAL A 99 4.36 13.04 6.56
C VAL A 99 5.38 11.94 6.82
N VAL A 100 6.62 12.08 6.38
CA VAL A 100 7.70 11.12 6.67
C VAL A 100 7.93 11.01 8.18
N GLU A 101 8.09 12.13 8.87
CA GLU A 101 8.26 12.18 10.33
C GLU A 101 7.09 11.52 11.04
N ARG A 102 5.86 11.84 10.62
CA ARG A 102 4.64 11.30 11.22
C ARG A 102 4.50 9.79 11.05
N LEU A 103 4.97 9.24 9.94
CA LEU A 103 4.90 7.82 9.61
C LEU A 103 6.05 6.99 10.20
N ARG A 104 7.19 7.60 10.56
CA ARG A 104 8.36 6.88 11.07
C ARG A 104 8.08 5.86 12.19
N PRO A 105 7.21 6.11 13.18
CA PRO A 105 6.92 5.15 14.25
C PRO A 105 6.30 3.84 13.76
N THR A 106 5.50 3.87 12.69
CA THR A 106 4.85 2.68 12.09
C THR A 106 5.54 2.23 10.80
N TRP A 107 6.37 3.09 10.23
CA TRP A 107 7.17 2.87 9.03
C TRP A 107 8.58 3.45 9.19
N PRO A 108 9.51 2.74 9.86
CA PRO A 108 10.87 3.25 10.08
C PRO A 108 11.64 3.59 8.79
N ALA A 109 11.39 2.81 7.72
CA ALA A 109 11.97 3.01 6.40
C ALA A 109 11.28 4.09 5.53
N ALA A 110 10.37 4.90 6.11
CA ALA A 110 9.72 5.98 5.36
C ALA A 110 10.76 7.01 4.89
N SER A 111 10.71 7.32 3.60
CA SER A 111 11.53 8.34 2.94
C SER A 111 10.70 9.26 2.07
N ARG A 112 11.21 10.45 1.73
CA ARG A 112 10.55 11.41 0.84
C ARG A 112 10.11 10.75 -0.48
N THR A 113 10.99 9.96 -1.09
CA THR A 113 10.70 9.23 -2.34
C THR A 113 9.57 8.22 -2.16
N SER A 114 9.61 7.43 -1.09
CA SER A 114 8.57 6.42 -0.82
C SER A 114 7.21 7.05 -0.53
N VAL A 115 7.16 8.17 0.19
CA VAL A 115 5.91 8.92 0.46
C VAL A 115 5.38 9.53 -0.82
N GLN A 116 6.23 10.18 -1.62
CA GLN A 116 5.83 10.78 -2.89
C GLN A 116 5.26 9.73 -3.86
N TRP A 117 5.90 8.56 -3.96
CA TRP A 117 5.39 7.45 -4.77
C TRP A 117 4.01 6.97 -4.28
N ASN A 118 3.80 6.89 -2.96
CA ASN A 118 2.51 6.50 -2.38
C ASN A 118 1.41 7.56 -2.54
N ILE A 119 1.75 8.83 -2.73
CA ILE A 119 0.81 9.90 -3.13
C ILE A 119 0.46 9.75 -4.61
N ASP A 120 1.45 9.51 -5.47
CA ASP A 120 1.26 9.45 -6.92
C ASP A 120 0.57 8.15 -7.38
N TYR A 121 0.81 7.02 -6.69
CA TYR A 121 0.23 5.71 -7.02
C TYR A 121 -1.30 5.72 -7.14
N PRO A 122 -2.08 6.15 -6.13
CA PRO A 122 -3.53 6.22 -6.27
C PRO A 122 -3.95 7.25 -7.31
N ALA A 123 -3.23 8.37 -7.46
CA ALA A 123 -3.55 9.37 -8.48
C ALA A 123 -3.43 8.80 -9.91
N VAL A 124 -2.39 8.00 -10.19
CA VAL A 124 -2.24 7.31 -11.48
C VAL A 124 -3.31 6.23 -11.65
N LYS A 125 -3.57 5.42 -10.61
CA LYS A 125 -4.55 4.33 -10.67
C LYS A 125 -6.00 4.81 -10.81
N LEU A 126 -6.31 5.96 -10.24
CA LEU A 126 -7.59 6.65 -10.40
C LEU A 126 -7.64 7.54 -11.65
N ARG A 127 -6.62 7.49 -12.51
CA ARG A 127 -6.49 8.30 -13.76
C ARG A 127 -6.55 9.82 -13.53
N LEU A 128 -6.15 10.27 -12.35
CA LEU A 128 -6.04 11.69 -11.95
C LEU A 128 -4.70 12.31 -12.38
N LYS A 129 -3.72 11.47 -12.75
CA LYS A 129 -2.43 11.86 -13.32
C LYS A 129 -2.10 10.91 -14.48
N PRO A 130 -1.54 11.39 -15.61
CA PRO A 130 -1.01 10.52 -16.63
C PRO A 130 0.08 9.59 -16.04
N GLY A 131 0.18 8.39 -16.59
CA GLY A 131 1.21 7.44 -16.20
C GLY A 131 2.62 7.97 -16.53
N PRO A 132 3.68 7.41 -15.93
CA PRO A 132 5.05 7.85 -16.19
C PRO A 132 5.44 7.75 -17.68
N GLU A 133 4.83 6.83 -18.42
CA GLU A 133 5.08 6.62 -19.86
C GLU A 133 4.32 7.58 -20.78
N THR A 134 3.33 8.32 -20.26
CA THR A 134 2.49 9.25 -21.06
C THR A 134 2.65 10.71 -20.64
N ALA A 135 3.65 11.01 -19.80
CA ALA A 135 3.91 12.36 -19.33
C ALA A 135 4.76 13.14 -20.35
N GLU A 136 4.11 14.01 -21.13
CA GLU A 136 4.77 15.13 -21.84
C GLU A 136 5.65 15.93 -20.85
N PRO A 137 6.85 16.39 -21.24
CA PRO A 137 7.77 17.14 -20.37
C PRO A 137 7.26 18.58 -20.17
N GLY A 138 6.13 18.72 -19.47
CA GLY A 138 5.54 19.98 -19.07
C GLY A 138 5.94 20.40 -17.64
N PRO A 139 5.68 21.67 -17.28
CA PRO A 139 6.04 22.22 -15.97
C PRO A 139 5.43 21.37 -14.85
N ARG A 140 6.28 20.93 -13.92
CA ARG A 140 5.90 20.05 -12.79
C ARG A 140 4.87 20.78 -11.92
N LEU A 141 3.61 20.38 -12.05
CA LEU A 141 2.46 20.91 -11.32
C LEU A 141 2.59 20.68 -9.81
N ASN A 142 3.24 21.62 -9.13
CA ASN A 142 3.60 21.58 -7.71
C ASN A 142 2.39 21.73 -6.75
N GLY A 143 1.15 21.79 -7.28
CA GLY A 143 -0.10 21.97 -6.52
C GLY A 143 -0.94 20.69 -6.28
N LYS A 144 -0.47 19.51 -6.69
CA LYS A 144 -1.29 18.27 -6.74
C LYS A 144 -1.53 17.55 -5.40
N LYS A 145 -0.96 17.98 -4.27
CA LYS A 145 -1.13 17.29 -2.97
C LYS A 145 -2.51 17.53 -2.32
N GLU A 146 -3.12 18.69 -2.57
CA GLU A 146 -4.48 19.02 -2.11
C GLU A 146 -5.54 18.08 -2.70
N PHE A 147 -5.30 17.58 -3.91
CA PHE A 147 -6.31 16.87 -4.67
C PHE A 147 -6.59 15.46 -4.11
N PRO A 148 -5.60 14.61 -3.79
CA PRO A 148 -5.83 13.36 -3.07
C PRO A 148 -6.49 13.54 -1.70
N VAL A 149 -6.10 14.58 -0.94
CA VAL A 149 -6.67 14.88 0.38
C VAL A 149 -8.14 15.28 0.24
N SER A 150 -8.44 16.19 -0.68
CA SER A 150 -9.81 16.64 -0.95
C SER A 150 -10.69 15.49 -1.45
N LEU A 151 -10.17 14.61 -2.31
CA LEU A 151 -10.88 13.44 -2.78
C LEU A 151 -11.15 12.45 -1.63
N ALA A 152 -10.13 12.17 -0.82
CA ALA A 152 -10.25 11.26 0.30
C ALA A 152 -11.28 11.72 1.33
N LEU A 153 -11.30 13.01 1.65
CA LEU A 153 -12.30 13.58 2.57
C LEU A 153 -13.68 13.69 1.92
N ARG A 154 -13.78 14.14 0.66
CA ARG A 154 -15.07 14.31 -0.04
C ARG A 154 -15.81 13.00 -0.23
N PHE A 155 -15.10 11.93 -0.56
CA PHE A 155 -15.66 10.60 -0.76
C PHE A 155 -15.56 9.71 0.48
N ASP A 156 -15.21 10.30 1.62
CA ASP A 156 -15.19 9.62 2.92
C ASP A 156 -14.32 8.34 2.92
N LEU A 157 -13.20 8.39 2.19
CA LEU A 157 -12.23 7.30 2.06
C LEU A 157 -11.34 7.17 3.30
N VAL A 158 -11.19 8.25 4.07
CA VAL A 158 -10.42 8.28 5.33
C VAL A 158 -11.25 9.00 6.37
N ARG A 159 -11.53 8.30 7.47
CA ARG A 159 -12.25 8.81 8.64
C ARG A 159 -11.32 8.97 9.83
N GLU A 160 -11.80 9.65 10.87
CA GLU A 160 -11.04 9.80 12.12
C GLU A 160 -10.66 8.44 12.74
N ASP A 161 -11.57 7.46 12.72
CA ASP A 161 -11.31 6.08 13.18
C ASP A 161 -10.15 5.40 12.43
N ASP A 162 -9.89 5.81 11.19
CA ASP A 162 -8.82 5.24 10.37
C ASP A 162 -7.43 5.73 10.79
N LEU A 163 -7.34 6.80 11.60
CA LEU A 163 -6.08 7.31 12.15
C LEU A 163 -5.38 6.29 13.06
N VAL A 164 -6.06 5.20 13.46
CA VAL A 164 -5.46 4.03 14.10
C VAL A 164 -4.29 3.44 13.30
N VAL A 165 -4.25 3.61 11.97
CA VAL A 165 -3.13 3.17 11.13
C VAL A 165 -1.84 3.93 11.41
N LEU A 166 -1.94 5.14 11.97
CA LEU A 166 -0.82 6.01 12.35
C LEU A 166 -0.41 5.82 13.81
N ALA A 167 -1.17 5.04 14.59
CA ALA A 167 -0.86 4.73 15.97
C ALA A 167 0.33 3.77 16.02
N THR A 168 1.28 4.04 16.91
CA THR A 168 2.40 3.12 17.15
C THR A 168 1.82 1.79 17.59
N PRO A 169 2.26 0.63 17.03
CA PRO A 169 1.80 -0.66 17.53
C PRO A 169 2.20 -0.73 18.99
N SER A 170 1.19 -0.67 19.87
CA SER A 170 1.39 -0.78 21.32
C SER A 170 2.17 -2.07 21.54
N GLY A 171 3.40 -1.95 22.02
CA GLY A 171 4.22 -3.10 22.36
C GLY A 171 3.41 -3.95 23.31
N ARG A 172 3.25 -5.24 22.99
CA ARG A 172 2.72 -6.21 23.96
C ARG A 172 3.56 -6.07 25.22
N VAL A 173 2.98 -5.51 26.26
CA VAL A 173 3.45 -5.70 27.63
C VAL A 173 3.31 -7.20 27.88
N SER A 174 4.43 -7.90 27.78
CA SER A 174 4.50 -9.27 28.28
C SER A 174 4.45 -9.15 29.80
N ARG A 175 3.34 -9.59 30.39
CA ARG A 175 3.31 -10.07 31.77
C ARG A 175 3.55 -11.57 31.75
#